data_AF-A0A3D5YJ16-F1
#
_entry.id   AF-A0A3D5YJ16-F1
#
_cell.length_a   1.000
_cell.length_b   1.000
_cell.length_c   1.000
_cell.angle_alpha   90.00
_cell.angle_beta   90.00
_cell.angle_gamma   90.00
#
_symmetry.space_group_name_H-M   'P 1'
#
loop_
_entity.id
_entity.type
_entity.pdbx_description
1 polymer ?
#
loop_
_entity_poly.entity_id
_entity_poly.type
_entity_poly.pdbx_seq_one_letter_code
_entity_poly.pdbx_strand_id
1 'polypeptide(L)'
;MRKYIRFSLLTAFALLTVSSFGQKCGHDQLEQEVKRLFPNYESAENEFIQSINFDSDVKTEGIVYQIPVVVHIIYDAQGDNISDKQVKDAIDVINEDFRRLNADTSDTRAVFTGVAADTEIEFQLAKLDPQGNCTTGITRSQSALATNASNNVKGIVSWPNSKYLNIWVVNSIDLGGSVSGTVLGYAYKPNPGQSTTYDGIVIRHDRMG
;
A
#
# COMPACT_ATOMS: atom_id res chain seq x y z
N MET A 1 24.33 -23.75 69.23
CA MET A 1 24.61 -22.48 68.50
C MET A 1 24.71 -22.75 67.01
N ARG A 2 23.72 -22.36 66.21
CA ARG A 2 23.89 -21.70 64.90
C ARG A 2 22.52 -21.44 64.29
N LYS A 3 22.15 -20.16 64.31
CA LYS A 3 21.01 -19.57 63.61
C LYS A 3 21.29 -19.65 62.10
N TYR A 4 20.30 -20.05 61.31
CA TYR A 4 20.33 -19.80 59.87
C TYR A 4 19.13 -18.93 59.49
N ILE A 5 19.50 -17.82 58.87
CA ILE A 5 18.73 -16.64 58.53
C ILE A 5 17.79 -16.97 57.38
N ARG A 6 16.50 -16.63 57.53
CA ARG A 6 15.54 -16.61 56.42
C ARG A 6 15.91 -15.46 55.49
N PHE A 7 16.45 -15.76 54.31
CA PHE A 7 16.60 -14.80 53.23
C PHE A 7 15.31 -14.83 52.40
N SER A 8 14.43 -13.87 52.63
CA SER A 8 13.30 -13.59 51.74
C SER A 8 13.85 -12.98 50.46
N LEU A 9 13.92 -13.76 49.37
CA LEU A 9 14.16 -13.21 48.03
C LEU A 9 12.90 -12.45 47.57
N LEU A 10 12.91 -11.13 47.69
CA LEU A 10 12.04 -10.27 46.89
C LEU A 10 12.58 -10.28 45.46
N THR A 11 11.98 -11.09 44.58
CA THR A 11 12.16 -10.95 43.13
C THR A 11 11.39 -9.72 42.65
N ALA A 12 12.12 -8.64 42.38
CA ALA A 12 11.58 -7.48 41.66
C ALA A 12 11.32 -7.87 40.20
N PHE A 13 10.06 -8.04 39.83
CA PHE A 13 9.66 -8.26 38.43
C PHE A 13 9.69 -6.91 37.71
N ALA A 14 10.78 -6.60 37.04
CA ALA A 14 10.86 -5.44 36.15
C ALA A 14 9.93 -5.69 34.95
N LEU A 15 8.78 -5.01 34.92
CA LEU A 15 7.93 -4.92 33.74
C LEU A 15 8.72 -4.15 32.65
N LEU A 16 9.45 -4.90 31.82
CA LEU A 16 9.97 -4.39 30.56
C LEU A 16 8.75 -4.10 29.67
N THR A 17 8.36 -2.83 29.60
CA THR A 17 7.44 -2.37 28.57
C THR A 17 8.17 -2.49 27.23
N VAL A 18 7.94 -3.61 26.53
CA VAL A 18 8.39 -3.76 25.15
C VAL A 18 7.53 -2.81 24.32
N SER A 19 8.11 -1.69 23.89
CA SER A 19 7.47 -0.81 22.91
C SER A 19 7.33 -1.58 21.60
N SER A 20 6.13 -2.08 21.32
CA SER A 20 5.81 -2.64 20.01
C SER A 20 5.74 -1.49 19.00
N PHE A 21 6.79 -1.32 18.21
CA PHE A 21 6.74 -0.45 17.04
C PHE A 21 5.88 -1.16 15.98
N GLY A 22 4.61 -0.78 15.90
CA GLY A 22 3.66 -1.38 14.98
C GLY A 22 3.97 -1.03 13.52
N GLN A 23 3.55 -1.91 12.62
CA GLN A 23 3.46 -1.65 11.18
C GLN A 23 2.30 -0.68 10.91
N LYS A 24 2.48 0.24 9.96
CA LYS A 24 1.49 1.29 9.67
C LYS A 24 1.26 1.47 8.17
N CYS A 25 0.02 1.81 7.80
CA CYS A 25 -0.30 2.44 6.53
C CYS A 25 -0.20 3.97 6.71
N GLY A 26 0.45 4.66 5.78
CA GLY A 26 0.64 6.11 5.83
C GLY A 26 -0.58 6.94 5.41
N HIS A 27 -1.68 6.29 5.02
CA HIS A 27 -2.88 6.95 4.49
C HIS A 27 -3.43 8.04 5.41
N ASP A 28 -3.73 7.72 6.68
CA ASP A 28 -4.40 8.65 7.61
C ASP A 28 -3.60 9.95 7.81
N GLN A 29 -2.27 9.85 7.86
CA GLN A 29 -1.40 11.00 7.99
C GLN A 29 -1.44 11.88 6.73
N LEU A 30 -1.40 11.26 5.55
CA LEU A 30 -1.46 11.98 4.28
C LEU A 30 -2.84 12.58 4.04
N GLU A 31 -3.90 11.94 4.52
CA GLU A 31 -5.26 12.49 4.47
C GLU A 31 -5.35 13.76 5.33
N GLN A 32 -4.79 13.76 6.55
CA GLN A 32 -4.73 14.96 7.39
C GLN A 32 -3.94 16.09 6.72
N GLU A 33 -2.81 15.75 6.09
CA GLU A 33 -1.99 16.72 5.35
C GLU A 33 -2.74 17.30 4.15
N VAL A 34 -3.44 16.47 3.37
CA VAL A 34 -4.26 16.92 2.23
C VAL A 34 -5.39 17.82 2.70
N LYS A 35 -6.12 17.46 3.78
CA LYS A 35 -7.16 18.31 4.36
C LYS A 35 -6.62 19.67 4.81
N ARG A 36 -5.40 19.70 5.35
CA ARG A 36 -4.72 20.93 5.76
C ARG A 36 -4.32 21.80 4.57
N LEU A 37 -3.81 21.19 3.50
CA LEU A 37 -3.34 21.89 2.30
C LEU A 37 -4.48 22.34 1.37
N PHE A 38 -5.58 21.59 1.37
CA PHE A 38 -6.73 21.80 0.48
C PHE A 38 -8.02 21.93 1.31
N PRO A 39 -8.40 23.14 1.75
CA PRO A 39 -9.54 23.35 2.65
C PRO A 39 -10.89 22.84 2.12
N ASN A 40 -11.05 22.72 0.80
CA ASN A 40 -12.27 22.23 0.16
C ASN A 40 -12.26 20.71 -0.10
N TYR A 41 -11.23 19.98 0.36
CA TYR A 41 -11.06 18.55 0.09
C TYR A 41 -12.25 17.73 0.59
N GLU A 42 -12.69 17.95 1.83
CA GLU A 42 -13.81 17.20 2.40
C GLU A 42 -15.14 17.49 1.69
N SER A 43 -15.39 18.75 1.31
CA SER A 43 -16.59 19.09 0.53
C SER A 43 -16.56 18.43 -0.86
N ALA A 44 -15.41 18.41 -1.52
CA ALA A 44 -15.25 17.78 -2.83
C ALA A 44 -15.37 16.25 -2.75
N GLU A 45 -14.81 15.63 -1.71
CA GLU A 45 -14.97 14.19 -1.44
C GLU A 45 -16.44 13.83 -1.22
N ASN A 46 -17.16 14.61 -0.41
CA ASN A 46 -18.59 14.39 -0.17
C ASN A 46 -19.43 14.56 -1.44
N GLU A 47 -19.16 15.58 -2.24
CA GLU A 47 -19.83 15.80 -3.53
C GLU A 47 -19.57 14.62 -4.48
N PHE A 48 -18.32 14.14 -4.54
CA PHE A 48 -17.97 12.98 -5.36
C PHE A 48 -18.70 11.72 -4.89
N ILE A 49 -18.70 11.41 -3.60
CA ILE A 49 -19.39 10.24 -3.05
C ILE A 49 -20.90 10.32 -3.33
N GLN A 50 -21.51 11.50 -3.19
CA GLN A 50 -22.93 11.70 -3.49
C GLN A 50 -23.25 11.59 -4.99
N SER A 51 -22.27 11.82 -5.86
CA SER A 51 -22.43 11.66 -7.31
C SER A 51 -22.43 10.19 -7.75
N ILE A 52 -21.93 9.28 -6.91
CA ILE A 52 -21.86 7.84 -7.20
C ILE A 52 -23.14 7.17 -6.71
N ASN A 53 -23.84 6.48 -7.62
CA ASN A 53 -24.94 5.61 -7.25
C ASN A 53 -24.41 4.21 -6.87
N PHE A 54 -24.10 3.99 -5.60
CA PHE A 54 -23.63 2.68 -5.11
C PHE A 54 -24.68 1.56 -5.23
N ASP A 55 -25.96 1.91 -5.38
CA ASP A 55 -27.06 0.96 -5.58
C ASP A 55 -27.36 0.72 -7.07
N SER A 56 -26.66 1.40 -7.99
CA SER A 56 -26.87 1.16 -9.41
C SER A 56 -26.35 -0.21 -9.79
N ASP A 57 -27.22 -1.02 -10.41
CA ASP A 57 -26.89 -2.27 -11.08
C ASP A 57 -26.13 -1.96 -12.39
N VAL A 58 -24.96 -1.33 -12.27
CA VAL A 58 -24.05 -1.09 -13.39
C VAL A 58 -23.44 -2.45 -13.73
N LYS A 59 -24.11 -3.15 -14.64
CA LYS A 59 -23.53 -4.34 -15.26
C LYS A 59 -22.30 -3.90 -16.04
N THR A 60 -21.12 -4.10 -15.46
CA THR A 60 -19.86 -4.01 -16.19
C THR A 60 -19.93 -5.00 -17.34
N GLU A 61 -19.76 -4.53 -18.57
CA GLU A 61 -19.81 -5.38 -19.78
C GLU A 61 -18.63 -6.39 -19.89
N GLY A 62 -17.83 -6.53 -18.83
CA GLY A 62 -16.80 -7.55 -18.69
C GLY A 62 -17.06 -8.42 -17.47
N ILE A 63 -16.88 -9.74 -17.62
CA ILE A 63 -16.91 -10.72 -16.53
C ILE A 63 -15.78 -10.44 -15.52
N VAL A 64 -14.72 -9.72 -15.93
CA VAL A 64 -13.58 -9.32 -15.09
C VAL A 64 -13.00 -7.97 -15.58
N TYR A 65 -12.82 -7.01 -14.68
CA TYR A 65 -12.20 -5.71 -14.94
C TYR A 65 -10.68 -5.77 -14.77
N GLN A 66 -9.94 -5.54 -15.85
CA GLN A 66 -8.47 -5.62 -15.85
C GLN A 66 -7.84 -4.23 -15.69
N ILE A 67 -7.01 -4.06 -14.67
CA ILE A 67 -6.25 -2.85 -14.35
C ILE A 67 -4.80 -3.03 -14.82
N PRO A 68 -4.34 -2.24 -15.81
CA PRO A 68 -2.93 -2.19 -16.18
C PRO A 68 -2.09 -1.61 -15.05
N VAL A 69 -1.07 -2.34 -14.60
CA VAL A 69 -0.16 -1.94 -13.52
C VAL A 69 1.22 -1.66 -14.07
N VAL A 70 1.85 -0.59 -13.59
CA VAL A 70 3.28 -0.36 -13.73
C VAL A 70 3.93 -0.28 -12.36
N VAL A 71 5.03 -1.02 -12.19
CA VAL A 71 5.81 -1.05 -10.95
C VAL A 71 7.13 -0.34 -11.16
N HIS A 72 7.30 0.78 -10.48
CA HIS A 72 8.49 1.61 -10.49
C HIS A 72 9.37 1.25 -9.28
N ILE A 73 10.39 0.43 -9.50
CA ILE A 73 11.38 0.10 -8.48
C ILE A 73 12.38 1.25 -8.40
N ILE A 74 12.38 1.95 -7.28
CA ILE A 74 13.32 3.03 -6.98
C ILE A 74 14.21 2.55 -5.85
N TYR A 75 15.50 2.38 -6.13
CA TYR A 75 16.44 1.75 -5.21
C TYR A 75 17.63 2.69 -4.96
N ASP A 76 18.17 2.66 -3.74
CA ASP A 76 19.41 3.38 -3.41
C ASP A 76 20.60 2.41 -3.46
N ALA A 77 20.45 1.27 -2.77
CA ALA A 77 21.38 0.16 -2.80
C ALA A 77 20.83 -1.04 -3.59
N GLN A 78 21.72 -1.95 -4.03
CA GLN A 78 21.31 -3.15 -4.75
C GLN A 78 20.40 -4.09 -3.93
N GLY A 79 20.45 -4.01 -2.60
CA GLY A 79 19.56 -4.77 -1.71
C GLY A 79 18.08 -4.39 -1.85
N ASP A 80 17.79 -3.16 -2.29
CA ASP A 80 16.42 -2.65 -2.43
C ASP A 80 15.88 -2.86 -3.85
N ASN A 81 16.76 -3.28 -4.77
CA ASN A 81 16.45 -3.54 -6.17
C ASN A 81 15.80 -4.93 -6.34
N ILE A 82 14.56 -5.06 -5.87
CA ILE A 82 13.84 -6.35 -5.80
C ILE A 82 13.71 -7.05 -7.16
N SER A 83 13.62 -8.38 -7.14
CA SER A 83 13.55 -9.17 -8.38
C SER A 83 12.21 -9.01 -9.11
N ASP A 84 12.21 -9.23 -10.43
CA ASP A 84 10.96 -9.32 -11.21
C ASP A 84 10.04 -10.43 -10.68
N LYS A 85 10.61 -11.50 -10.12
CA LYS A 85 9.84 -12.59 -9.52
C LYS A 85 9.02 -12.08 -8.34
N GLN A 86 9.66 -11.35 -7.42
CA GLN A 86 8.99 -10.78 -6.24
C GLN A 86 7.87 -9.82 -6.63
N VAL A 87 8.06 -9.02 -7.69
CA VAL A 87 6.98 -8.19 -8.24
C VAL A 87 5.83 -9.02 -8.77
N LYS A 88 6.11 -10.07 -9.56
CA LYS A 88 5.08 -10.94 -10.14
C LYS A 88 4.32 -11.70 -9.05
N ASP A 89 5.02 -12.24 -8.05
CA ASP A 89 4.41 -12.90 -6.89
C ASP A 89 3.43 -11.94 -6.18
N ALA A 90 3.81 -10.67 -5.99
CA ALA A 90 2.92 -9.68 -5.39
C ALA A 90 1.66 -9.40 -6.25
N ILE A 91 1.81 -9.37 -7.59
CA ILE A 91 0.67 -9.22 -8.52
C ILE A 91 -0.24 -10.45 -8.47
N ASP A 92 0.34 -11.65 -8.34
CA ASP A 92 -0.43 -12.89 -8.23
C ASP A 92 -1.23 -12.92 -6.92
N VAL A 93 -0.63 -12.55 -5.78
CA VAL A 93 -1.33 -12.48 -4.48
C VAL A 93 -2.49 -11.47 -4.50
N ILE A 94 -2.31 -10.27 -5.04
CA ILE A 94 -3.42 -9.30 -5.11
C ILE A 94 -4.53 -9.78 -6.06
N ASN A 95 -4.20 -10.55 -7.09
CA ASN A 95 -5.22 -11.19 -7.93
C ASN A 95 -5.96 -12.28 -7.16
N GLU A 96 -5.26 -13.10 -6.38
CA GLU A 96 -5.91 -14.09 -5.50
C GLU A 96 -6.89 -13.42 -4.52
N ASP A 97 -6.47 -12.34 -3.87
CA ASP A 97 -7.31 -11.62 -2.89
C ASP A 97 -8.52 -10.94 -3.54
N PHE A 98 -8.31 -10.17 -4.62
CA PHE A 98 -9.38 -9.43 -5.27
C PHE A 98 -10.36 -10.35 -6.01
N ARG A 99 -9.89 -11.53 -6.45
CA ARG A 99 -10.73 -12.56 -7.06
C ARG A 99 -11.29 -13.58 -6.07
N ARG A 100 -10.94 -13.45 -4.78
CA ARG A 100 -11.30 -14.40 -3.73
C ARG A 100 -10.89 -15.85 -4.06
N LEU A 101 -9.74 -16.00 -4.71
CA LEU A 101 -9.10 -17.28 -5.05
C LEU A 101 -8.03 -17.68 -4.03
N ASN A 102 -7.75 -16.82 -3.05
CA ASN A 102 -6.83 -17.06 -1.96
C ASN A 102 -7.22 -18.30 -1.11
N ALA A 103 -6.21 -19.09 -0.73
CA ALA A 103 -6.42 -20.38 -0.06
C ALA A 103 -7.04 -20.24 1.35
N ASP A 104 -6.76 -19.14 2.05
CA ASP A 104 -7.28 -18.83 3.40
C ASP A 104 -8.72 -18.30 3.39
N THR A 105 -9.41 -18.30 2.23
CA THR A 105 -10.86 -18.10 2.18
C THR A 105 -11.62 -19.07 3.10
N SER A 106 -11.09 -20.27 3.34
CA SER A 106 -11.61 -21.24 4.30
C SER A 106 -11.62 -20.74 5.75
N ASP A 107 -10.76 -19.78 6.08
CA ASP A 107 -10.62 -19.23 7.42
C ASP A 107 -11.58 -18.05 7.67
N THR A 108 -12.34 -17.64 6.63
CA THR A 108 -13.41 -16.65 6.77
C THR A 108 -14.43 -17.14 7.78
N ARG A 109 -14.58 -16.40 8.90
CA ARG A 109 -15.56 -16.73 9.93
C ARG A 109 -16.97 -16.81 9.33
N ALA A 110 -17.73 -17.84 9.72
CA ALA A 110 -19.08 -18.11 9.19
C ALA A 110 -20.04 -16.91 9.22
N VAL A 111 -19.91 -16.01 10.21
CA VAL A 111 -20.75 -14.79 10.30
C VAL A 111 -20.49 -13.77 9.18
N PHE A 112 -19.35 -13.87 8.50
CA PHE A 112 -18.94 -12.94 7.44
C PHE A 112 -18.98 -13.57 6.03
N THR A 113 -19.29 -14.87 5.90
CA THR A 113 -19.30 -15.53 4.58
C THR A 113 -20.35 -14.94 3.65
N GLY A 114 -21.47 -14.44 4.18
CA GLY A 114 -22.54 -13.82 3.39
C GLY A 114 -22.23 -12.45 2.82
N VAL A 115 -21.13 -11.81 3.23
CA VAL A 115 -20.68 -10.49 2.72
C VAL A 115 -19.32 -10.56 2.03
N ALA A 116 -18.78 -11.78 1.88
CA ALA A 116 -17.49 -11.99 1.25
C ALA A 116 -17.69 -12.11 -0.28
N ALA A 117 -16.86 -11.43 -1.07
CA ALA A 117 -17.11 -11.25 -2.50
C ALA A 117 -15.85 -11.52 -3.35
N ASP A 118 -16.05 -12.06 -4.56
CA ASP A 118 -15.14 -11.88 -5.70
C ASP A 118 -15.45 -10.48 -6.26
N THR A 119 -14.44 -9.61 -6.32
CA THR A 119 -14.62 -8.24 -6.85
C THR A 119 -14.56 -8.17 -8.37
N GLU A 120 -14.22 -9.29 -9.02
CA GLU A 120 -14.04 -9.41 -10.46
C GLU A 120 -13.00 -8.41 -11.01
N ILE A 121 -11.99 -8.05 -10.21
CA ILE A 121 -10.88 -7.17 -10.60
C ILE A 121 -9.60 -7.99 -10.73
N GLU A 122 -8.88 -7.79 -11.84
CA GLU A 122 -7.56 -8.36 -12.07
C GLU A 122 -6.52 -7.27 -12.35
N PHE A 123 -5.34 -7.44 -11.80
CA PHE A 123 -4.17 -6.59 -12.00
C PHE A 123 -3.19 -7.28 -12.93
N GLN A 124 -2.77 -6.56 -13.97
CA GLN A 124 -1.83 -7.10 -14.95
C GLN A 124 -0.70 -6.12 -15.20
N LEU A 125 0.55 -6.60 -15.11
CA LEU A 125 1.70 -5.80 -15.54
C LEU A 125 1.53 -5.36 -16.99
N ALA A 126 1.59 -4.05 -17.19
CA ALA A 126 1.39 -3.41 -18.48
C ALA A 126 2.31 -4.00 -19.56
N LYS A 127 1.77 -4.22 -20.75
CA LYS A 127 2.51 -4.73 -21.91
C LYS A 127 2.95 -3.63 -22.88
N LEU A 128 2.32 -2.47 -22.80
CA LEU A 128 2.65 -1.28 -23.57
C LEU A 128 2.92 -0.12 -22.63
N ASP A 129 4.02 0.60 -22.87
CA ASP A 129 4.36 1.83 -22.18
C ASP A 129 3.47 3.00 -22.69
N PRO A 130 3.55 4.20 -22.09
CA PRO A 130 2.72 5.34 -22.51
C PRO A 130 2.96 5.81 -23.95
N GLN A 131 4.10 5.45 -24.54
CA GLN A 131 4.47 5.75 -25.92
C GLN A 131 4.06 4.61 -26.90
N GLY A 132 3.50 3.51 -26.38
CA GLY A 132 3.06 2.36 -27.16
C GLY A 132 4.14 1.31 -27.43
N ASN A 133 5.31 1.39 -26.79
CA ASN A 133 6.36 0.39 -26.94
C ASN A 133 6.14 -0.80 -26.01
N CYS A 134 6.63 -1.98 -26.42
CA CYS A 134 6.61 -3.18 -25.58
C CYS A 134 7.37 -2.96 -24.27
N THR A 135 6.78 -3.38 -23.15
CA THR A 135 7.36 -3.27 -21.81
C THR A 135 7.03 -4.50 -20.97
N THR A 136 7.82 -4.71 -19.91
CA THR A 136 7.53 -5.71 -18.88
C THR A 136 6.53 -5.20 -17.83
N GLY A 137 6.23 -3.90 -17.84
CA GLY A 137 5.46 -3.22 -16.79
C GLY A 137 6.28 -2.93 -15.53
N ILE A 138 7.60 -3.12 -15.58
CA ILE A 138 8.52 -2.88 -14.47
C ILE A 138 9.60 -1.90 -14.93
N THR A 139 9.78 -0.81 -14.19
CA THR A 139 10.88 0.14 -14.42
C THR A 139 11.82 0.16 -13.22
N ARG A 140 13.09 0.50 -13.43
CA ARG A 140 14.11 0.54 -12.38
C ARG A 140 14.88 1.85 -12.44
N SER A 141 14.93 2.59 -11.33
CA SER A 141 15.63 3.87 -11.22
C SER A 141 16.46 3.90 -9.96
N GLN A 142 17.77 4.14 -10.07
CA GLN A 142 18.62 4.31 -8.89
C GLN A 142 18.50 5.75 -8.38
N SER A 143 18.15 5.94 -7.10
CA SER A 143 18.04 7.25 -6.46
C SER A 143 18.09 7.16 -4.93
N ALA A 144 18.81 8.09 -4.31
CA ALA A 144 18.82 8.25 -2.85
C ALA A 144 17.43 8.62 -2.28
N LEU A 145 16.51 9.11 -3.10
CA LEU A 145 15.13 9.39 -2.69
C LEU A 145 14.33 8.12 -2.38
N ALA A 146 14.85 6.93 -2.70
CA ALA A 146 14.29 5.65 -2.27
C ALA A 146 14.31 5.49 -0.74
N THR A 147 15.23 6.18 -0.06
CA THR A 147 15.36 6.18 1.39
C THR A 147 14.59 7.36 1.96
N ASN A 148 13.77 7.11 2.99
CA ASN A 148 12.86 8.09 3.60
C ASN A 148 11.94 8.70 2.53
N ALA A 149 11.43 7.85 1.65
CA ALA A 149 10.58 8.21 0.55
C ALA A 149 9.25 8.81 1.03
N SER A 150 8.73 9.72 0.22
CA SER A 150 7.39 10.31 0.28
C SER A 150 6.95 10.59 -1.15
N ASN A 151 6.09 11.58 -1.40
CA ASN A 151 5.67 11.93 -2.77
C ASN A 151 6.82 12.39 -3.69
N ASN A 152 8.00 12.69 -3.14
CA ASN A 152 9.19 13.01 -3.91
C ASN A 152 9.56 11.92 -4.94
N VAL A 153 9.34 10.63 -4.63
CA VAL A 153 9.70 9.53 -5.54
C VAL A 153 8.83 9.47 -6.79
N LYS A 154 7.59 9.96 -6.70
CA LYS A 154 6.66 10.02 -7.84
C LYS A 154 7.12 11.00 -8.92
N GLY A 155 7.93 12.01 -8.53
CA GLY A 155 8.55 12.94 -9.47
C GLY A 155 9.72 12.36 -10.26
N ILE A 156 10.27 11.21 -9.86
CA ILE A 156 11.37 10.54 -10.59
C ILE A 156 10.84 9.89 -11.86
N VAL A 157 9.74 9.14 -11.74
CA VAL A 157 9.10 8.41 -12.83
C VAL A 157 7.62 8.25 -12.52
N SER A 158 6.78 8.44 -13.53
CA SER A 158 5.33 8.24 -13.45
C SER A 158 4.80 7.94 -14.85
N TRP A 159 3.80 7.07 -14.96
CA TRP A 159 2.99 6.90 -16.17
C TRP A 159 1.62 7.58 -15.99
N PRO A 160 0.89 7.87 -17.08
CA PRO A 160 -0.42 8.50 -17.00
C PRO A 160 -1.40 7.69 -16.12
N ASN A 161 -1.83 8.26 -15.00
CA ASN A 161 -2.76 7.64 -14.06
C ASN A 161 -4.18 7.42 -14.62
N SER A 162 -4.50 8.06 -15.75
CA SER A 162 -5.74 7.78 -16.48
C SER A 162 -5.73 6.44 -17.22
N LYS A 163 -4.58 5.76 -17.30
CA LYS A 163 -4.40 4.49 -18.03
C LYS A 163 -3.74 3.38 -17.22
N TYR A 164 -2.96 3.73 -16.20
CA TYR A 164 -2.15 2.78 -15.43
C TYR A 164 -2.27 3.03 -13.93
N LEU A 165 -2.42 1.96 -13.16
CA LEU A 165 -2.13 1.98 -11.74
C LEU A 165 -0.60 2.05 -11.57
N ASN A 166 -0.13 3.15 -11.00
CA ASN A 166 1.28 3.33 -10.69
C ASN A 166 1.58 2.83 -9.27
N ILE A 167 2.58 1.97 -9.15
CA ILE A 167 3.10 1.48 -7.87
C ILE A 167 4.58 1.82 -7.79
N TRP A 168 4.99 2.55 -6.76
CA TRP A 168 6.40 2.84 -6.48
C TRP A 168 6.90 1.95 -5.35
N VAL A 169 8.03 1.29 -5.60
CA VAL A 169 8.70 0.44 -4.62
C VAL A 169 9.95 1.17 -4.14
N VAL A 170 10.11 1.30 -2.83
CA VAL A 170 11.16 2.12 -2.19
C VAL A 170 11.85 1.39 -1.04
N ASN A 171 13.00 1.87 -0.59
CA ASN A 171 13.72 1.30 0.56
C ASN A 171 12.95 1.52 1.88
N SER A 172 12.65 2.78 2.19
CA SER A 172 11.96 3.17 3.42
C SER A 172 11.06 4.37 3.17
N ILE A 173 10.07 4.55 4.03
CA ILE A 173 9.08 5.62 3.92
C ILE A 173 9.13 6.45 5.20
N ASP A 174 9.25 7.76 5.04
CA ASP A 174 9.15 8.74 6.12
C ASP A 174 8.24 9.87 5.67
N LEU A 175 7.10 10.02 6.34
CA LEU A 175 6.10 11.03 6.05
C LEU A 175 6.18 12.21 7.03
N GLY A 176 7.15 12.21 7.94
CA GLY A 176 7.25 13.14 9.07
C GLY A 176 6.21 12.85 10.18
N GLY A 177 6.06 13.77 11.13
CA GLY A 177 5.05 13.69 12.19
C GLY A 177 5.34 12.71 13.33
N SER A 178 4.43 12.65 14.31
CA SER A 178 4.56 11.80 15.52
C SER A 178 4.15 10.34 15.30
N VAL A 179 4.42 9.78 14.12
CA VAL A 179 4.10 8.37 13.85
C VAL A 179 5.16 7.49 14.48
N SER A 180 4.82 6.87 15.61
CA SER A 180 5.63 5.81 16.19
C SER A 180 5.39 4.52 15.40
N GLY A 181 6.42 4.04 14.70
CA GLY A 181 6.36 2.77 13.96
C GLY A 181 7.01 2.85 12.59
N THR A 182 6.83 1.78 11.82
CA THR A 182 7.34 1.69 10.45
C THR A 182 6.18 1.78 9.46
N VAL A 183 6.22 2.79 8.59
CA VAL A 183 5.25 2.92 7.48
C VAL A 183 5.61 1.90 6.40
N LEU A 184 4.68 0.98 6.09
CA LEU A 184 4.88 -0.08 5.09
C LEU A 184 4.54 0.38 3.68
N GLY A 185 3.60 1.30 3.57
CA GLY A 185 3.12 1.85 2.32
C GLY A 185 2.04 2.90 2.56
N TYR A 186 1.64 3.58 1.49
CA TYR A 186 0.54 4.54 1.51
C TYR A 186 -0.10 4.67 0.13
N ALA A 187 -1.33 5.15 0.13
CA ALA A 187 -2.10 5.54 -1.04
C ALA A 187 -3.01 6.72 -0.66
N TYR A 188 -3.57 7.37 -1.66
CA TYR A 188 -4.61 8.38 -1.47
C TYR A 188 -5.96 7.82 -1.93
N LYS A 189 -7.04 8.40 -1.41
CA LYS A 189 -8.38 8.15 -1.94
C LYS A 189 -8.48 8.68 -3.38
N PRO A 190 -9.32 8.06 -4.22
CA PRO A 190 -9.59 8.56 -5.55
C PRO A 190 -10.28 9.93 -5.48
N ASN A 191 -9.83 10.87 -6.30
CA ASN A 191 -10.46 12.15 -6.54
C ASN A 191 -10.45 12.45 -8.05
N PRO A 192 -11.58 12.77 -8.70
CA PRO A 192 -11.59 13.10 -10.11
C PRO A 192 -10.56 14.18 -10.48
N GLY A 193 -9.74 13.91 -11.50
CA GLY A 193 -8.71 14.85 -11.96
C GLY A 193 -7.47 14.94 -11.06
N GLN A 194 -7.33 14.05 -10.08
CA GLN A 194 -6.14 13.95 -9.23
C GLN A 194 -4.87 13.73 -10.06
N SER A 195 -3.82 14.50 -9.73
CA SER A 195 -2.53 14.37 -10.39
C SER A 195 -1.82 13.09 -9.94
N THR A 196 -0.86 12.64 -10.75
CA THR A 196 0.00 11.48 -10.42
C THR A 196 0.77 11.65 -9.11
N THR A 197 1.02 12.88 -8.64
CA THR A 197 1.62 13.14 -7.31
C THR A 197 0.76 12.55 -6.19
N TYR A 198 -0.56 12.65 -6.32
CA TYR A 198 -1.50 12.19 -5.29
C TYR A 198 -2.16 10.87 -5.69
N ASP A 199 -2.05 10.38 -6.92
CA ASP A 199 -2.60 9.07 -7.31
C ASP A 199 -1.56 7.93 -7.21
N GLY A 200 -2.04 6.70 -7.02
CA GLY A 200 -1.23 5.49 -6.97
C GLY A 200 -0.63 5.16 -5.59
N ILE A 201 0.17 4.09 -5.55
CA ILE A 201 0.59 3.40 -4.32
C ILE A 201 2.11 3.50 -4.15
N VAL A 202 2.58 3.81 -2.95
CA VAL A 202 4.00 3.66 -2.60
C VAL A 202 4.13 2.59 -1.53
N ILE A 203 5.04 1.63 -1.73
CA ILE A 203 5.24 0.49 -0.84
C ILE A 203 6.73 0.24 -0.62
N ARG A 204 7.08 -0.23 0.58
CA ARG A 204 8.44 -0.68 0.86
C ARG A 204 8.76 -1.97 0.11
N HIS A 205 10.00 -2.07 -0.35
CA HIS A 205 10.51 -3.22 -1.08
C HIS A 205 10.43 -4.54 -0.28
N ASP A 206 10.60 -4.47 1.05
CA ASP A 206 10.53 -5.62 1.96
C ASP A 206 9.09 -6.03 2.33
N ARG A 207 8.09 -5.37 1.73
CA ARG A 207 6.65 -5.64 1.91
C ARG A 207 5.92 -5.86 0.60
N MET A 208 6.64 -5.89 -0.51
CA MET A 208 6.11 -6.29 -1.81
C MET A 208 6.46 -7.76 -2.03
N GLY A 209 5.46 -8.65 -2.08
CA GLY A 209 5.64 -10.09 -2.23
C GLY A 209 5.60 -10.82 -0.89
#